data_AF-A0A1H0S220-F1
#
_entry.id   AF-A0A1H0S220-F1
#
_cell.length_a   1.000
_cell.length_b   1.000
_cell.length_c   1.000
_cell.angle_alpha   90.00
_cell.angle_beta   90.00
_cell.angle_gamma   90.00
#
_symmetry.space_group_name_H-M   'P 1'
#
loop_
_entity.id
_entity.type
_entity.pdbx_description
1 polymer ?
#
loop_
_entity_poly.entity_id
_entity_poly.type
_entity_poly.pdbx_seq_one_letter_code
_entity_poly.pdbx_strand_id
1 'polypeptide(L)'
;MGSIDVRPDSAGVYADVNVMDAYEETADWSGLWTATVGSHEIHLNNYFLQDYSLYNRQAVVEHEFGHALKSGHRNDRYTLMYCYDDSRVPNAPAQSDIAQYRSYWG
;
A
#
# COMPACT_ATOMS: atom_id res chain seq x y z
N MET A 1 -12.13 10.60 -0.38
CA MET A 1 -11.94 9.91 -1.67
C MET A 1 -12.94 8.74 -1.73
N GLY A 2 -13.04 8.01 -2.85
CA GLY A 2 -14.02 6.92 -3.02
C GLY A 2 -13.34 5.56 -2.90
N SER A 3 -14.12 4.48 -2.73
CA SER A 3 -13.59 3.11 -2.68
C SER A 3 -13.14 2.61 -4.05
N ILE A 4 -12.09 1.80 -4.09
CA ILE A 4 -11.58 1.15 -5.30
C ILE A 4 -11.48 -0.36 -5.05
N ASP A 5 -12.16 -1.14 -5.88
CA ASP A 5 -12.08 -2.60 -5.90
C ASP A 5 -11.17 -3.06 -7.05
N VAL A 6 -10.07 -3.75 -6.72
CA VAL A 6 -9.26 -4.49 -7.70
C VAL A 6 -9.90 -5.86 -7.88
N ARG A 7 -10.35 -6.14 -9.11
CA ARG A 7 -11.22 -7.28 -9.40
C ARG A 7 -10.58 -8.62 -9.03
N PRO A 8 -11.40 -9.60 -8.60
CA PRO A 8 -10.95 -10.90 -8.15
C PRO A 8 -10.57 -11.86 -9.28
N ASP A 9 -9.57 -12.70 -9.03
CA ASP A 9 -9.14 -13.78 -9.94
C ASP A 9 -10.10 -15.00 -9.98
N SER A 10 -11.11 -15.08 -9.10
CA SER A 10 -12.05 -16.21 -9.04
C SER A 10 -13.48 -15.82 -8.64
N ALA A 11 -14.44 -16.64 -9.05
CA ALA A 11 -15.88 -16.39 -8.88
C ALA A 11 -16.38 -16.39 -7.41
N GLY A 12 -15.53 -16.73 -6.44
CA GLY A 12 -15.87 -16.81 -5.01
C GLY A 12 -15.43 -15.61 -4.17
N VAL A 13 -14.75 -14.63 -4.77
CA VAL A 13 -14.19 -13.44 -4.10
C VAL A 13 -14.84 -12.18 -4.68
N TYR A 14 -15.02 -11.13 -3.87
CA TYR A 14 -15.60 -9.85 -4.30
C TYR A 14 -14.55 -8.87 -4.87
N ALA A 15 -13.33 -8.86 -4.32
CA ALA A 15 -12.16 -8.10 -4.77
C ALA A 15 -10.88 -8.81 -4.30
N ASP A 16 -9.79 -8.73 -5.08
CA ASP A 16 -8.46 -9.16 -4.60
C ASP A 16 -7.84 -8.10 -3.68
N VAL A 17 -8.15 -6.82 -3.93
CA VAL A 17 -7.81 -5.69 -3.07
C VAL A 17 -8.99 -4.73 -2.96
N ASN A 18 -9.39 -4.40 -1.75
CA ASN A 18 -10.36 -3.35 -1.44
C ASN A 18 -9.64 -2.16 -0.81
N VAL A 19 -9.74 -0.99 -1.43
CA VAL A 19 -9.16 0.26 -0.93
C VAL A 19 -10.27 1.13 -0.36
N MET A 20 -10.13 1.55 0.89
CA MET A 20 -11.11 2.36 1.60
C MET A 20 -10.48 3.53 2.35
N ASP A 21 -11.28 4.58 2.52
CA ASP A 21 -10.90 5.73 3.33
C ASP A 21 -11.07 5.42 4.82
N ALA A 22 -10.14 5.90 5.64
CA ALA A 22 -10.22 5.94 7.09
C ALA A 22 -10.02 7.38 7.60
N TYR A 23 -10.39 7.63 8.85
CA TYR A 23 -10.10 8.89 9.54
C TYR A 23 -9.77 8.58 11.00
N GLU A 24 -8.48 8.41 11.30
CA GLU A 24 -8.00 8.02 12.62
C GLU A 24 -6.84 8.93 13.05
N GLU A 25 -7.15 9.94 13.87
CA GLU A 25 -6.16 10.93 14.34
C GLU A 25 -5.06 10.33 15.22
N THR A 26 -5.38 9.28 15.98
CA THR A 26 -4.44 8.65 16.92
C THR A 26 -3.64 7.50 16.32
N ALA A 27 -3.85 7.20 15.04
CA ALA A 27 -3.11 6.16 14.34
C ALA A 27 -1.65 6.58 14.12
N ASP A 28 -0.75 5.61 14.05
CA ASP A 28 0.65 5.80 13.69
C ASP A 28 0.92 5.53 12.19
N TRP A 29 -0.14 5.43 11.39
CA TRP A 29 -0.12 5.07 9.99
C TRP A 29 -0.94 6.03 9.12
N SER A 30 -0.41 6.34 7.93
CA SER A 30 -1.11 7.09 6.88
C SER A 30 -1.77 6.18 5.84
N GLY A 31 -1.22 4.98 5.66
CA GLY A 31 -1.79 3.86 4.92
C GLY A 31 -1.62 2.58 5.76
N LEU A 32 -2.59 1.68 5.68
CA LEU A 32 -2.54 0.40 6.37
C LEU A 32 -3.07 -0.71 5.48
N TRP A 33 -2.19 -1.63 5.12
CA TRP A 33 -2.56 -2.92 4.55
C TRP A 33 -2.89 -3.95 5.63
N THR A 34 -3.97 -4.70 5.42
CA THR A 34 -4.32 -5.89 6.18
C THR A 34 -4.65 -7.06 5.25
N ALA A 35 -4.25 -8.27 5.67
CA ALA A 35 -4.65 -9.50 5.00
C ALA A 35 -5.99 -9.98 5.58
N THR A 36 -7.06 -9.87 4.79
CA THR A 36 -8.39 -10.37 5.15
C THR A 36 -8.67 -11.67 4.40
N VAL A 37 -9.48 -12.56 4.97
CA VAL A 37 -9.76 -13.85 4.33
C VAL A 37 -10.47 -13.62 2.99
N GLY A 38 -9.79 -13.98 1.91
CA GLY A 38 -10.29 -13.84 0.55
C GLY A 38 -10.10 -12.46 -0.08
N SER A 39 -9.50 -11.46 0.58
CA SER A 39 -9.21 -10.15 -0.02
C SER A 39 -8.12 -9.40 0.77
N HIS A 40 -7.33 -8.56 0.13
CA HIS A 40 -6.49 -7.58 0.82
C HIS A 40 -7.29 -6.30 1.08
N GLU A 41 -7.15 -5.72 2.27
CA GLU A 41 -7.76 -4.43 2.58
C GLU A 41 -6.66 -3.38 2.73
N ILE A 42 -6.88 -2.20 2.16
CA ILE A 42 -6.00 -1.03 2.28
C ILE A 42 -6.84 0.12 2.82
N HIS A 43 -6.46 0.61 4.00
CA HIS A 43 -7.05 1.78 4.63
C HIS A 43 -6.16 3.00 4.38
N LEU A 44 -6.73 4.04 3.80
CA LEU A 44 -6.05 5.31 3.53
C LEU A 44 -6.53 6.36 4.54
N ASN A 45 -5.65 6.77 5.46
CA ASN A 45 -6.03 7.65 6.56
C ASN A 45 -6.08 9.12 6.12
N ASN A 46 -7.28 9.62 5.87
CA ASN A 46 -7.51 10.98 5.40
C ASN A 46 -7.02 12.05 6.39
N TYR A 47 -6.93 11.75 7.69
CA TYR A 47 -6.40 12.67 8.70
C TYR A 47 -4.98 13.13 8.35
N PHE A 48 -4.11 12.19 7.94
CA PHE A 48 -2.74 12.47 7.52
C PHE A 48 -2.65 12.84 6.04
N LEU A 49 -3.33 12.09 5.17
CA LEU A 49 -3.18 12.21 3.72
C LEU A 49 -3.64 13.58 3.17
N GLN A 50 -4.56 14.27 3.86
CA GLN A 50 -5.01 15.60 3.44
C GLN A 50 -3.88 16.63 3.38
N ASP A 51 -2.87 16.50 4.26
CA ASP A 51 -1.72 17.41 4.34
C ASP A 51 -0.55 16.96 3.46
N TYR A 52 -0.63 15.76 2.89
CA TYR A 52 0.42 15.21 2.05
C TYR A 52 0.36 15.81 0.65
N SER A 53 1.54 15.96 0.04
CA SER A 53 1.65 16.23 -1.40
C SER A 53 1.02 15.08 -2.20
N LEU A 54 0.60 15.34 -3.43
CA LEU A 54 0.11 14.28 -4.32
C LEU A 54 1.12 13.13 -4.45
N TYR A 55 2.40 13.48 -4.50
CA TYR A 55 3.50 12.55 -4.56
C TYR A 55 3.54 11.61 -3.35
N ASN A 56 3.46 12.17 -2.13
CA ASN A 56 3.49 11.36 -0.92
C ASN A 56 2.24 10.48 -0.81
N ARG A 57 1.06 10.96 -1.23
CA ARG A 57 -0.16 10.15 -1.26
C ARG A 57 -0.01 8.95 -2.19
N GLN A 58 0.57 9.16 -3.38
CA GLN A 58 0.85 8.07 -4.32
C GLN A 58 1.82 7.06 -3.74
N ALA A 59 2.92 7.52 -3.13
CA ALA A 59 3.90 6.64 -2.49
C ALA A 59 3.29 5.79 -1.35
N VAL A 60 2.39 6.35 -0.54
CA VAL A 60 1.65 5.61 0.49
C VAL A 60 0.81 4.51 -0.16
N VAL A 61 0.00 4.85 -1.15
CA VAL A 61 -0.87 3.89 -1.84
C VAL A 61 -0.04 2.77 -2.48
N GLU A 62 1.04 3.11 -3.19
CA GLU A 62 1.93 2.14 -3.84
C GLU A 62 2.61 1.20 -2.84
N HIS A 63 2.97 1.69 -1.63
CA HIS A 63 3.53 0.85 -0.57
C HIS A 63 2.52 -0.18 -0.06
N GLU A 64 1.28 0.23 0.22
CA GLU A 64 0.25 -0.68 0.71
C GLU A 64 -0.12 -1.73 -0.36
N PHE A 65 -0.12 -1.35 -1.64
CA PHE A 65 -0.22 -2.31 -2.75
C PHE A 65 0.99 -3.25 -2.81
N GLY A 66 2.18 -2.77 -2.46
CA GLY A 66 3.36 -3.61 -2.30
C GLY A 66 3.13 -4.75 -1.31
N HIS A 67 2.49 -4.48 -0.17
CA HIS A 67 2.10 -5.51 0.80
C HIS A 67 1.08 -6.50 0.24
N ALA A 68 0.04 -6.02 -0.45
CA ALA A 68 -0.91 -6.89 -1.15
C ALA A 68 -0.21 -7.81 -2.18
N LEU A 69 0.88 -7.34 -2.79
CA LEU A 69 1.71 -8.11 -3.71
C LEU A 69 2.82 -8.95 -3.03
N LYS A 70 2.74 -9.17 -1.71
CA LYS A 70 3.70 -9.94 -0.88
C LYS A 70 5.06 -9.28 -0.67
N SER A 71 5.20 -7.98 -0.92
CA SER A 71 6.41 -7.25 -0.58
C SER A 71 6.42 -6.91 0.91
N GLY A 72 7.57 -7.08 1.55
CA GLY A 72 7.76 -6.78 2.97
C GLY A 72 8.47 -5.45 3.17
N HIS A 73 8.35 -4.89 4.38
CA HIS A 73 9.04 -3.68 4.79
C HIS A 73 10.56 -3.73 4.57
N ARG A 74 11.15 -2.53 4.44
CA ARG A 74 12.59 -2.32 4.28
C ARG A 74 13.09 -1.13 5.08
N ASN A 75 14.38 -1.19 5.36
CA ASN A 75 15.08 -0.13 6.09
C ASN A 75 15.76 0.89 5.16
N ASP A 76 15.77 0.64 3.85
CA ASP A 76 16.35 1.54 2.87
C ASP A 76 15.32 2.59 2.43
N ARG A 77 15.56 3.86 2.79
CA ARG A 77 14.69 5.01 2.50
C ARG A 77 14.49 5.29 1.00
N TYR A 78 15.31 4.69 0.14
CA TYR A 78 15.21 4.80 -1.31
C TYR A 78 14.41 3.66 -1.95
N THR A 79 13.78 2.80 -1.14
CA THR A 79 12.90 1.72 -1.61
C THR A 79 11.44 2.06 -1.34
N LEU A 80 10.54 1.56 -2.21
CA LEU A 80 9.11 1.79 -2.07
C LEU A 80 8.60 1.22 -0.74
N MET A 81 9.16 0.08 -0.33
CA MET A 81 8.79 -0.61 0.90
C MET A 81 9.41 -0.06 2.19
N TYR A 82 9.95 1.16 2.20
CA TYR A 82 10.46 1.79 3.43
C TYR A 82 9.34 2.07 4.44
N CYS A 83 9.57 1.78 5.73
CA CYS A 83 8.50 1.66 6.73
C CYS A 83 8.61 2.58 7.96
N TYR A 84 9.62 3.46 8.04
CA TYR A 84 9.81 4.28 9.24
C TYR A 84 9.08 5.62 9.19
N ASP A 85 8.79 6.14 7.99
CA ASP A 85 8.02 7.35 7.78
C ASP A 85 7.55 7.46 6.31
N ASP A 86 6.77 8.51 6.03
CA ASP A 86 6.26 8.83 4.69
C ASP A 86 7.18 9.73 3.87
N SER A 87 8.46 9.87 4.26
CA SER A 87 9.49 10.60 3.51
C SER A 87 10.14 9.76 2.41
N ARG A 88 9.50 8.63 2.05
CA ARG A 88 9.85 7.75 0.94
C ARG A 88 10.17 8.58 -0.29
N VAL A 89 11.38 8.38 -0.81
CA VAL A 89 11.93 9.09 -1.98
C VAL A 89 11.63 8.44 -3.33
N PRO A 90 11.29 7.14 -3.45
CA PRO A 90 10.96 6.57 -4.76
C PRO A 90 9.47 6.75 -5.11
N ASN A 91 9.21 7.21 -6.34
CA ASN A 91 7.93 7.12 -7.05
C ASN A 91 7.87 5.92 -7.99
N ALA A 92 8.79 4.99 -7.83
CA ALA A 92 8.87 3.78 -8.61
C ALA A 92 9.56 2.70 -7.76
N PRO A 93 9.13 1.44 -7.85
CA PRO A 93 9.81 0.34 -7.18
C PRO A 93 11.33 0.35 -7.44
N ALA A 94 12.12 0.30 -6.38
CA ALA A 94 13.57 0.13 -6.50
C ALA A 94 13.90 -1.26 -7.03
N GLN A 95 15.14 -1.48 -7.47
CA GLN A 95 15.56 -2.78 -8.02
C GLN A 95 15.27 -3.93 -7.05
N SER A 96 15.46 -3.72 -5.76
CA SER A 96 15.16 -4.71 -4.75
C SER A 96 13.65 -4.97 -4.63
N ASP A 97 12.78 -3.95 -4.79
CA ASP A 97 11.31 -4.12 -4.76
C ASP A 97 10.87 -5.00 -5.94
N ILE A 98 11.42 -4.69 -7.12
CA ILE A 98 11.22 -5.46 -8.35
C ILE A 98 11.71 -6.90 -8.19
N ALA A 99 12.87 -7.12 -7.58
CA ALA A 99 13.42 -8.45 -7.36
C ALA A 99 12.55 -9.30 -6.42
N GLN A 100 12.02 -8.70 -5.36
CA GLN A 100 11.10 -9.39 -4.45
C GLN A 100 9.78 -9.73 -5.13
N TYR A 101 9.19 -8.79 -5.87
CA TYR A 101 8.00 -9.05 -6.67
C TYR A 101 8.21 -10.25 -7.61
N ARG A 102 9.31 -10.25 -8.36
CA ARG A 102 9.66 -11.36 -9.27
C ARG A 102 9.83 -12.70 -8.54
N SER A 103 10.43 -12.72 -7.35
CA SER A 103 10.57 -13.97 -6.59
C SER A 103 9.24 -14.67 -6.25
N TYR A 104 8.12 -13.93 -6.23
CA TYR A 104 6.79 -14.49 -5.98
C TYR A 104 5.97 -14.72 -7.25
N TRP A 105 6.18 -13.90 -8.30
CA TRP A 105 5.26 -13.80 -9.43
C TRP A 105 5.93 -13.98 -10.81
N GLY A 106 7.24 -14.26 -10.89
CA GLY A 106 7.97 -14.44 -12.16
C GLY A 106 9.45 -14.76 -12.00
#